data_AF-A0A0F9B2V4-F1
#
_entry.id   AF-A0A0F9B2V4-F1
#
_cell.length_a   1.000
_cell.length_b   1.000
_cell.length_c   1.000
_cell.angle_alpha   90.00
_cell.angle_beta   90.00
_cell.angle_gamma   90.00
#
_symmetry.space_group_name_H-M   'P 1'
#
loop_
_entity.id
_entity.type
_entity.pdbx_description
1 polymer ?
#
loop_
_entity_poly.entity_id
_entity_poly.type
_entity_poly.pdbx_seq_one_letter_code
_entity_poly.pdbx_strand_id
1 'polypeptide(L)'
;MKRKNTYGGVPERSKILKCCTKCGKLKKLAEFKTNRWTKSGYGSRCIICDLADGRRRYNQNIEKERARSALYRKTYAEKNRQRGKDYYLRNRDKLLAKKCEYHKKYAPRRRLRERERMRDDVEFRLKKGLRCRIYYALRRDGIVKSKRTEELISCSIEFLRGYLQAKFYFGMTWKNYGKWHIDHKKPCVSFDLTDPEQQKKCFHYTNLRPLWAQDNFHKGAKVI
;
A
#
# COMPACT_ATOMS: atom_id res chain seq x y z
N MET A 1 -47.97 4.60 -68.59
CA MET A 1 -46.65 5.23 -68.37
C MET A 1 -46.50 5.63 -66.90
N LYS A 2 -45.87 4.81 -66.06
CA LYS A 2 -45.58 5.15 -64.65
C LYS A 2 -44.14 5.64 -64.54
N ARG A 3 -43.92 6.93 -64.29
CA ARG A 3 -42.59 7.50 -64.04
C ARG A 3 -42.08 6.99 -62.68
N LYS A 4 -40.97 6.26 -62.69
CA LYS A 4 -40.29 5.76 -61.49
C LYS A 4 -39.65 6.94 -60.75
N ASN A 5 -39.95 7.02 -59.46
CA ASN A 5 -39.36 7.97 -58.53
C ASN A 5 -37.94 7.48 -58.17
N THR A 6 -36.90 8.15 -58.67
CA THR A 6 -35.51 7.83 -58.35
C THR A 6 -35.07 8.62 -57.11
N TYR A 7 -35.31 8.05 -55.93
CA TYR A 7 -34.65 8.53 -54.72
C TYR A 7 -33.18 8.11 -54.77
N GLY A 8 -32.30 9.05 -55.12
CA GLY A 8 -30.86 8.91 -54.95
C GLY A 8 -30.52 8.63 -53.48
N GLY A 9 -29.80 7.55 -53.24
CA GLY A 9 -29.40 7.13 -51.89
C GLY A 9 -28.60 8.21 -51.18
N VAL A 10 -29.00 8.54 -49.95
CA VAL A 10 -28.25 9.43 -49.06
C VAL A 10 -26.89 8.77 -48.76
N PRO A 11 -25.74 9.42 -49.01
CA PRO A 11 -24.44 8.83 -48.76
C PRO A 11 -24.29 8.48 -47.28
N GLU A 12 -23.84 7.26 -47.03
CA GLU A 12 -23.45 6.77 -45.71
C GLU A 12 -22.50 7.78 -45.04
N ARG A 13 -22.85 8.28 -43.84
CA ARG A 13 -22.10 9.34 -43.12
C ARG A 13 -20.61 9.01 -42.89
N SER A 14 -20.21 7.76 -43.07
CA SER A 14 -18.84 7.24 -42.96
C SER A 14 -17.91 7.64 -44.14
N LYS A 15 -18.47 8.11 -45.27
CA LYS A 15 -17.70 8.43 -46.50
C LYS A 15 -17.38 9.92 -46.69
N ILE A 16 -17.90 10.80 -45.83
CA ILE A 16 -17.66 12.25 -45.94
C ILE A 16 -16.32 12.61 -45.28
N LEU A 17 -15.44 13.26 -46.04
CA LEU A 17 -14.15 13.76 -45.57
C LEU A 17 -14.23 15.26 -45.25
N LYS A 18 -13.48 15.68 -44.23
CA LYS A 18 -13.33 17.07 -43.79
C LYS A 18 -11.85 17.38 -43.62
N CYS A 19 -11.42 18.57 -44.07
CA CYS A 19 -10.05 19.03 -43.85
C CYS A 19 -9.87 19.55 -42.43
N CYS A 20 -8.82 19.10 -41.74
CA CYS A 20 -8.42 19.63 -40.45
C CYS A 20 -7.69 20.96 -40.61
N THR A 21 -8.18 22.02 -39.98
CA THR A 21 -7.57 23.36 -40.06
C THR A 21 -6.19 23.47 -39.41
N LYS A 22 -5.79 22.51 -38.57
CA LYS A 22 -4.48 22.52 -37.90
C LYS A 22 -3.39 21.76 -38.66
N CYS A 23 -3.71 20.60 -39.24
CA CYS A 23 -2.73 19.75 -39.92
C CYS A 23 -2.92 19.69 -41.44
N GLY A 24 -3.96 20.34 -42.00
CA GLY A 24 -4.24 20.40 -43.43
C GLY A 24 -4.70 19.08 -44.07
N LYS A 25 -4.84 17.99 -43.29
CA LYS A 25 -5.17 16.67 -43.81
C LYS A 25 -6.68 16.48 -43.94
N LEU A 26 -7.12 15.87 -45.05
CA LEU A 26 -8.48 15.33 -45.21
C LEU A 26 -8.65 14.10 -44.31
N LYS A 27 -9.72 14.10 -43.54
CA LYS A 27 -9.99 13.10 -42.49
C LYS A 27 -11.46 12.76 -42.43
N LYS A 28 -11.80 11.57 -41.93
CA LYS A 28 -13.21 11.15 -41.78
C LYS A 28 -13.87 12.01 -40.70
N LEU A 29 -15.18 12.29 -40.83
CA LEU A 29 -15.92 13.07 -39.83
C LEU A 29 -15.82 12.49 -38.41
N ALA A 30 -15.71 11.17 -38.26
CA ALA A 30 -15.49 10.50 -36.96
C ALA A 30 -14.17 10.88 -36.26
N GLU A 31 -13.19 11.41 -37.01
CA GLU A 31 -11.92 11.90 -36.45
C GLU A 31 -12.01 13.35 -35.95
N PHE A 32 -13.19 13.95 -35.95
CA PHE A 32 -13.48 15.27 -35.43
C PHE A 32 -14.46 15.17 -34.26
N LYS A 33 -14.30 16.04 -33.27
CA LYS A 33 -15.29 16.13 -32.19
C LYS A 33 -16.59 16.69 -32.74
N THR A 34 -17.73 16.20 -32.24
CA THR A 34 -19.02 16.80 -32.55
C THR A 34 -19.08 18.22 -31.98
N ASN A 35 -19.70 19.11 -32.73
CA ASN A 35 -19.90 20.49 -32.31
C ASN A 35 -21.24 20.98 -32.83
N ARG A 36 -22.20 21.14 -31.93
CA ARG A 36 -23.56 21.58 -32.25
C ARG A 36 -23.65 22.99 -32.82
N TRP A 37 -22.59 23.79 -32.68
CA TRP A 37 -22.55 25.18 -33.10
C TRP A 37 -22.00 25.38 -34.51
N THR A 38 -21.41 24.35 -35.13
CA THR A 38 -20.91 24.46 -36.50
C THR A 38 -21.96 23.97 -37.48
N LYS A 39 -22.04 24.61 -38.66
CA LYS A 39 -22.95 24.19 -39.74
C LYS A 39 -22.75 22.72 -40.14
N SER A 40 -21.52 22.21 -40.03
CA SER A 40 -21.22 20.80 -40.33
C SER A 40 -21.51 19.83 -39.17
N GLY A 41 -21.80 20.32 -37.95
CA GLY A 41 -21.98 19.47 -36.76
C GLY A 41 -20.69 18.90 -36.16
N TYR A 42 -19.53 19.30 -36.70
CA TYR A 42 -18.19 18.82 -36.32
C TYR A 42 -17.21 19.97 -36.19
N GLY A 43 -16.25 19.83 -35.27
CA GLY A 43 -15.16 20.79 -35.05
C GLY A 43 -14.27 20.99 -36.28
N SER A 44 -13.55 22.11 -36.32
CA SER A 44 -12.64 22.47 -37.42
C SER A 44 -11.30 21.72 -37.37
N ARG A 45 -10.89 21.25 -36.19
CA ARG A 45 -9.65 20.48 -35.96
C ARG A 45 -9.97 19.02 -35.67
N CYS A 46 -9.10 18.12 -36.12
CA CYS A 46 -9.21 16.71 -35.78
C CYS A 46 -8.87 16.46 -34.30
N ILE A 47 -9.41 15.37 -33.75
CA ILE A 47 -9.26 14.97 -32.34
C ILE A 47 -7.78 14.94 -31.93
N ILE A 48 -6.91 14.40 -32.78
CA ILE A 48 -5.46 14.29 -32.50
C ILE A 48 -4.84 15.68 -32.29
N CYS A 49 -5.13 16.63 -33.19
CA CYS A 49 -4.63 18.00 -33.07
C CYS A 49 -5.16 18.71 -31.82
N ASP A 50 -6.45 18.53 -31.51
CA ASP A 50 -7.06 19.09 -30.30
C ASP A 50 -6.44 18.51 -29.02
N LEU A 51 -6.18 17.21 -28.98
CA LEU A 51 -5.53 16.54 -27.84
C LEU A 51 -4.08 16.98 -27.69
N ALA A 52 -3.33 17.12 -28.79
CA ALA A 52 -1.97 17.62 -28.78
C ALA A 52 -1.90 19.06 -28.26
N ASP A 53 -2.79 19.94 -28.72
CA ASP A 53 -2.91 21.31 -28.20
C ASP A 53 -3.34 21.35 -26.73
N GLY A 54 -4.27 20.48 -26.33
CA GLY A 54 -4.67 20.32 -24.93
C GLY A 54 -3.50 19.92 -24.03
N ARG A 55 -2.70 18.93 -24.45
CA ARG A 55 -1.50 18.48 -23.72
C ARG A 55 -0.44 19.57 -23.65
N ARG A 56 -0.20 20.31 -24.74
CA ARG A 56 0.73 21.46 -24.73
C ARG A 56 0.30 22.52 -23.71
N ARG A 57 -0.96 22.93 -23.74
CA ARG A 57 -1.50 23.93 -22.78
C ARG A 57 -1.41 23.44 -21.33
N TYR A 58 -1.73 22.18 -21.08
CA TYR A 58 -1.58 21.57 -19.76
C TYR A 58 -0.13 21.61 -19.29
N ASN A 59 0.81 21.17 -20.14
CA ASN A 59 2.25 21.15 -19.81
C ASN A 59 2.82 22.56 -19.59
N GLN A 60 2.39 23.56 -20.36
CA GLN A 60 2.81 24.96 -20.18
C GLN A 60 2.32 25.56 -18.85
N ASN A 61 1.20 25.06 -18.32
CA ASN A 61 0.59 25.57 -17.09
C ASN A 61 0.84 24.69 -15.87
N ILE A 62 1.45 23.51 -16.02
CA ILE A 62 1.57 22.53 -14.93
C ILE A 62 2.37 23.09 -13.75
N GLU A 63 3.48 23.79 -14.02
CA GLU A 63 4.31 24.37 -12.97
C GLU A 63 3.61 25.53 -12.26
N LYS A 64 2.87 26.35 -13.01
CA LYS A 64 2.04 27.42 -12.43
C LYS A 64 0.93 26.87 -11.54
N GLU A 65 0.23 25.82 -11.99
CA GLU A 65 -0.82 25.16 -11.22
C GLU A 65 -0.26 24.41 -10.00
N ARG A 66 0.92 23.78 -10.12
CA ARG A 66 1.64 23.17 -9.00
C ARG A 66 2.04 24.23 -7.97
N ALA A 67 2.60 25.35 -8.40
CA ALA A 67 2.99 26.46 -7.53
C ALA A 67 1.76 27.06 -6.82
N ARG A 68 0.68 27.31 -7.56
CA ARG A 68 -0.60 27.79 -7.00
C ARG A 68 -1.18 26.80 -5.99
N SER A 69 -1.18 25.51 -6.30
CA SER A 69 -1.66 24.46 -5.40
C SER A 69 -0.78 24.33 -4.15
N ALA A 70 0.55 24.43 -4.30
CA ALA A 70 1.48 24.45 -3.18
C ALA A 70 1.26 25.66 -2.28
N LEU A 71 1.09 26.85 -2.86
CA LEU A 71 0.77 28.08 -2.13
C LEU A 71 -0.56 27.93 -1.40
N TYR A 72 -1.61 27.47 -2.06
CA TYR A 72 -2.91 27.21 -1.44
C TYR A 72 -2.81 26.24 -0.26
N ARG A 73 -2.10 25.12 -0.43
CA ARG A 73 -1.89 24.15 0.65
C ARG A 73 -1.18 24.78 1.85
N LYS A 74 -0.20 25.65 1.60
CA LYS A 74 0.55 26.36 2.65
C LYS A 74 -0.31 27.41 3.35
N THR A 75 -0.96 28.29 2.59
CA THR A 75 -1.73 29.43 3.13
C THR A 75 -2.98 28.97 3.89
N TYR A 76 -3.59 27.86 3.46
CA TYR A 76 -4.80 27.33 4.10
C TYR A 76 -4.53 26.09 4.97
N ALA A 77 -3.26 25.75 5.26
CA ALA A 77 -2.90 24.56 6.02
C ALA A 77 -3.65 24.47 7.36
N GLU A 78 -3.56 25.53 8.17
CA GLU A 78 -4.17 25.54 9.50
C GLU A 78 -5.69 25.59 9.43
N LYS A 79 -6.26 26.44 8.56
CA LYS A 79 -7.72 26.49 8.35
C LYS A 79 -8.29 25.14 7.91
N ASN A 80 -7.60 24.43 7.02
CA ASN A 80 -8.02 23.11 6.55
C ASN A 80 -7.85 22.04 7.64
N ARG A 81 -6.78 22.12 8.44
CA ARG A 81 -6.57 21.25 9.59
C ARG A 81 -7.68 21.42 10.63
N GLN A 82 -8.03 22.66 10.97
CA GLN A 82 -9.11 22.97 11.90
C GLN A 82 -10.45 22.49 11.35
N ARG A 83 -10.77 22.78 10.08
CA ARG A 83 -11.99 22.28 9.43
C ARG A 83 -12.08 20.75 9.45
N GLY A 84 -10.97 20.05 9.24
CA GLY A 84 -10.88 18.60 9.34
C GLY A 84 -11.16 18.09 10.76
N LYS A 85 -10.59 18.76 11.77
CA LYS A 85 -10.85 18.47 13.19
C LYS A 85 -12.33 18.68 13.53
N ASP A 86 -12.92 19.80 13.13
CA ASP A 86 -14.33 20.12 13.41
C ASP A 86 -15.29 19.15 12.71
N TYR A 87 -14.98 18.76 11.48
CA TYR A 87 -15.74 17.73 10.77
C TYR A 87 -15.66 16.39 11.49
N TYR A 88 -14.45 15.96 11.91
CA TYR A 88 -14.26 14.73 12.65
C TYR A 88 -15.02 14.74 13.97
N LEU A 89 -14.92 15.82 14.77
CA LEU A 89 -15.59 15.93 16.06
C LEU A 89 -17.12 15.86 15.90
N ARG A 90 -17.69 16.63 14.96
CA ARG A 90 -19.14 16.61 14.69
C ARG A 90 -19.67 15.29 14.16
N ASN A 91 -18.82 14.47 13.53
CA ASN A 91 -19.22 13.20 12.92
C ASN A 91 -18.55 12.00 13.59
N ARG A 92 -17.99 12.16 14.79
CA ARG A 92 -17.08 11.18 15.41
C ARG A 92 -17.73 9.82 15.49
N ASP A 93 -18.93 9.74 16.05
CA ASP A 93 -19.61 8.47 16.30
C ASP A 93 -20.02 7.79 14.99
N LYS A 94 -20.53 8.56 14.01
CA LYS A 94 -20.87 8.05 12.68
C LYS A 94 -19.64 7.51 11.94
N LEU A 95 -18.51 8.20 12.02
CA LEU A 95 -17.24 7.78 11.42
C LEU A 95 -16.69 6.51 12.09
N LEU A 96 -16.75 6.44 13.43
CA LEU A 96 -16.33 5.28 14.20
C LEU A 96 -17.23 4.07 13.96
N ALA A 97 -18.55 4.26 13.90
CA ALA A 97 -19.51 3.20 13.58
C ALA A 97 -19.25 2.63 12.19
N LYS A 98 -19.11 3.50 11.17
CA LYS A 98 -18.79 3.09 9.80
C LYS A 98 -17.44 2.36 9.72
N LYS A 99 -16.43 2.82 10.47
CA LYS A 99 -15.12 2.17 10.56
C LYS A 99 -15.24 0.79 11.23
N CYS A 100 -16.03 0.68 12.28
CA CYS A 100 -16.29 -0.59 12.97
C CYS A 100 -16.98 -1.59 12.04
N GLU A 101 -18.04 -1.16 11.35
CA GLU A 101 -18.77 -1.97 10.37
C GLU A 101 -17.86 -2.45 9.24
N TYR A 102 -17.06 -1.55 8.66
CA TYR A 102 -16.06 -1.90 7.66
C TYR A 102 -15.08 -2.95 8.20
N HIS A 103 -14.52 -2.75 9.40
CA HIS A 103 -13.60 -3.71 10.00
C HIS A 103 -14.27 -5.06 10.26
N LYS A 104 -15.51 -5.10 10.74
CA LYS A 104 -16.28 -6.34 10.93
C LYS A 104 -16.51 -7.07 9.60
N LYS A 105 -17.00 -6.36 8.58
CA LYS A 105 -17.29 -6.91 7.25
C LYS A 105 -16.06 -7.55 6.59
N TYR A 106 -14.90 -6.90 6.68
CA TYR A 106 -13.69 -7.35 6.00
C TYR A 106 -12.70 -8.11 6.90
N ALA A 107 -12.95 -8.22 8.21
CA ALA A 107 -12.11 -8.97 9.14
C ALA A 107 -11.96 -10.45 8.77
N PRO A 108 -13.02 -11.20 8.42
CA PRO A 108 -12.88 -12.61 8.03
C PRO A 108 -11.92 -12.80 6.85
N ARG A 109 -12.12 -12.03 5.78
CA ARG A 109 -11.26 -12.09 4.58
C ARG A 109 -9.82 -11.68 4.87
N ARG A 110 -9.60 -10.70 5.74
CA ARG A 110 -8.25 -10.31 6.19
C ARG A 110 -7.58 -11.41 7.02
N ARG A 111 -8.30 -12.01 7.96
CA ARG A 111 -7.80 -13.11 8.82
C ARG A 111 -7.48 -14.35 7.99
N LEU A 112 -8.30 -14.67 7.00
CA LEU A 112 -8.06 -15.79 6.08
C LEU A 112 -6.76 -15.57 5.28
N ARG A 113 -6.63 -14.44 4.59
CA ARG A 113 -5.39 -14.09 3.86
C ARG A 113 -4.16 -14.09 4.74
N GLU A 114 -4.29 -13.59 5.97
CA GLU A 114 -3.19 -13.58 6.91
C GLU A 114 -2.83 -15.00 7.35
N ARG A 115 -3.81 -15.87 7.61
CA ARG A 115 -3.57 -17.29 7.93
C ARG A 115 -2.86 -18.02 6.78
N GLU A 116 -3.33 -17.83 5.56
CA GLU A 116 -2.70 -18.40 4.35
C GLU A 116 -1.26 -17.92 4.22
N ARG A 117 -1.03 -16.61 4.31
CA ARG A 117 0.32 -16.06 4.27
C ARG A 117 1.20 -16.58 5.40
N MET A 118 0.68 -16.70 6.62
CA MET A 118 1.45 -17.27 7.75
C MET A 118 1.82 -18.74 7.52
N ARG A 119 1.04 -19.49 6.74
CA ARG A 119 1.33 -20.88 6.37
C ARG A 119 2.41 -20.96 5.29
N ASP A 120 2.30 -20.12 4.27
CA ASP A 120 3.09 -20.25 3.03
C ASP A 120 4.38 -19.40 3.05
N ASP A 121 4.38 -18.29 3.79
CA ASP A 121 5.48 -17.32 3.89
C ASP A 121 6.13 -17.41 5.29
N VAL A 122 7.17 -18.25 5.38
CA VAL A 122 7.93 -18.51 6.62
C VAL A 122 8.56 -17.24 7.17
N GLU A 123 9.03 -16.33 6.32
CA GLU A 123 9.66 -15.08 6.72
C GLU A 123 8.64 -14.11 7.30
N PHE A 124 7.45 -14.02 6.71
CA PHE A 124 6.34 -13.26 7.29
C PHE A 124 5.94 -13.82 8.65
N ARG A 125 5.88 -15.15 8.78
CA ARG A 125 5.60 -15.81 10.06
C ARG A 125 6.68 -15.52 11.11
N LEU A 126 7.95 -15.60 10.74
CA LEU A 126 9.11 -15.29 11.58
C LEU A 126 9.06 -13.83 12.05
N LYS A 127 8.92 -12.90 11.11
CA LYS A 127 8.83 -11.45 11.35
C LYS A 127 7.68 -11.10 12.29
N LYS A 128 6.50 -11.68 12.07
CA LYS A 128 5.33 -11.46 12.93
C LYS A 128 5.56 -12.02 14.34
N GLY A 129 6.09 -13.23 14.44
CA GLY A 129 6.43 -13.87 15.72
C GLY A 129 7.42 -13.05 16.55
N LEU A 130 8.52 -12.60 15.94
CA LEU A 130 9.53 -11.76 16.59
C LEU A 130 8.94 -10.44 17.08
N ARG A 131 8.15 -9.76 16.24
CA ARG A 131 7.48 -8.51 16.63
C ARG A 131 6.59 -8.70 17.86
N CYS A 132 5.80 -9.78 17.90
CA CYS A 132 4.97 -10.10 19.04
C CYS A 132 5.81 -10.43 20.28
N ARG A 133 6.87 -11.23 20.14
CA ARG A 133 7.73 -11.62 21.27
C ARG A 133 8.44 -10.42 21.91
N ILE A 134 9.04 -9.55 21.09
CA ILE A 134 9.65 -8.30 21.57
C ILE A 134 8.61 -7.41 22.24
N TYR A 135 7.43 -7.26 21.62
CA TYR A 135 6.36 -6.46 22.20
C TYR A 135 5.94 -6.97 23.58
N TYR A 136 5.71 -8.27 23.75
CA TYR A 136 5.32 -8.82 25.06
C TYR A 136 6.45 -8.73 26.09
N ALA A 137 7.71 -8.89 25.67
CA ALA A 137 8.86 -8.74 26.56
C ALA A 137 8.96 -7.31 27.14
N LEU A 138 8.62 -6.29 26.35
CA LEU A 138 8.70 -4.89 26.76
C LEU A 138 7.42 -4.38 27.43
N ARG A 139 6.24 -4.80 26.93
CA ARG A 139 4.94 -4.32 27.40
C ARG A 139 4.70 -4.65 28.87
N ARG A 140 5.15 -5.81 29.33
CA ARG A 140 4.96 -6.26 30.72
C ARG A 140 5.45 -5.18 31.70
N ASP A 141 6.53 -4.51 31.36
CA ASP A 141 7.21 -3.54 32.22
C ASP A 141 6.91 -2.08 31.78
N GLY A 142 5.92 -1.87 30.90
CA GLY A 142 5.54 -0.55 30.38
C GLY A 142 6.56 0.07 29.42
N ILE A 143 7.55 -0.70 28.97
CA ILE A 143 8.69 -0.19 28.21
C ILE A 143 8.33 -0.03 26.73
N VAL A 144 8.77 1.08 26.14
CA VAL A 144 8.65 1.33 24.71
C VAL A 144 9.84 0.75 23.97
N LYS A 145 9.56 0.12 22.83
CA LYS A 145 10.58 -0.44 21.94
C LYS A 145 11.43 0.67 21.32
N SER A 146 12.74 0.62 21.51
CA SER A 146 13.67 1.68 21.10
C SER A 146 13.82 1.81 19.57
N LYS A 147 13.77 0.69 18.83
CA LYS A 147 13.97 0.65 17.38
C LYS A 147 13.04 -0.35 16.67
N ARG A 148 13.07 -0.42 15.34
CA ARG A 148 12.31 -1.45 14.62
C ARG A 148 12.90 -2.83 14.90
N THR A 149 12.10 -3.87 14.68
CA THR A 149 12.48 -5.25 14.98
C THR A 149 13.75 -5.68 14.25
N GLU A 150 13.90 -5.35 12.96
CA GLU A 150 15.09 -5.70 12.17
C GLU A 150 16.36 -4.97 12.67
N GLU A 151 16.21 -3.75 13.19
CA GLU A 151 17.32 -3.00 13.81
C GLU A 151 17.74 -3.60 15.16
N LEU A 152 16.78 -4.06 15.96
CA LEU A 152 17.04 -4.70 17.26
C LEU A 152 17.67 -6.07 17.14
N ILE A 153 17.25 -6.87 16.15
CA ILE A 153 17.90 -8.16 15.87
C ILE A 153 19.23 -7.99 15.14
N SER A 154 19.54 -6.80 14.60
CA SER A 154 20.75 -6.47 13.82
C SER A 154 20.98 -7.33 12.56
N CYS A 155 19.91 -7.81 11.91
CA CYS A 155 20.01 -8.54 10.64
C CYS A 155 18.69 -8.53 9.87
N SER A 156 18.73 -8.97 8.61
CA SER A 156 17.51 -9.20 7.83
C SER A 156 16.77 -10.45 8.31
N ILE A 157 15.46 -10.51 8.05
CA ILE A 157 14.65 -11.69 8.39
C ILE A 157 15.12 -12.93 7.61
N GLU A 158 15.53 -12.75 6.36
CA GLU A 158 16.12 -13.80 5.52
C GLU A 158 17.40 -14.36 6.15
N PHE A 159 18.32 -13.47 6.58
CA PHE A 159 19.54 -13.89 7.27
C PHE A 159 19.22 -14.63 8.57
N LEU A 160 18.31 -14.10 9.39
CA LEU A 160 17.92 -14.74 10.64
C LEU A 160 17.32 -16.14 10.41
N ARG A 161 16.54 -16.31 9.34
CA ARG A 161 15.98 -17.61 8.95
C ARG A 161 17.10 -18.61 8.66
N GLY A 162 18.09 -18.25 7.86
CA GLY A 162 19.26 -19.11 7.61
C GLY A 162 20.05 -19.41 8.88
N TYR A 163 20.31 -18.38 9.69
CA TYR A 163 21.03 -18.50 10.96
C TYR A 163 20.37 -19.46 11.95
N LEU A 164 19.04 -19.38 12.11
CA LEU A 164 18.29 -20.29 12.98
C LEU A 164 18.25 -21.71 12.43
N GLN A 165 18.08 -21.86 11.11
CA GLN A 165 18.03 -23.17 10.47
C GLN A 165 19.36 -23.92 10.63
N ALA A 166 20.50 -23.23 10.55
CA ALA A 166 21.81 -23.81 10.81
C ALA A 166 22.02 -24.27 12.26
N LYS A 167 21.09 -23.92 13.18
CA LYS A 167 21.13 -24.27 14.61
C LYS A 167 20.02 -25.23 15.02
N PHE A 168 19.27 -25.77 14.06
CA PHE A 168 18.21 -26.72 14.34
C PHE A 168 18.75 -28.00 14.99
N TYR A 169 18.08 -28.43 16.05
CA TYR A 169 18.29 -29.76 16.62
C TYR A 169 17.60 -30.83 15.77
N PHE A 170 17.91 -32.10 16.03
CA PHE A 170 17.30 -33.22 15.34
C PHE A 170 15.77 -33.13 15.32
N GLY A 171 15.17 -33.25 14.14
CA GLY A 171 13.72 -33.18 13.93
C GLY A 171 13.13 -31.76 13.82
N MET A 172 13.90 -30.69 14.04
CA MET A 172 13.41 -29.32 13.83
C MET A 172 13.34 -28.97 12.35
N THR A 173 12.22 -28.40 11.93
CA THR A 173 12.02 -27.90 10.56
C THR A 173 11.17 -26.63 10.58
N TRP A 174 11.20 -25.85 9.50
CA TRP A 174 10.27 -24.74 9.35
C TRP A 174 8.81 -25.20 9.29
N LYS A 175 8.55 -26.42 8.79
CA LYS A 175 7.20 -27.01 8.73
C LYS A 175 6.60 -27.22 10.12
N ASN A 176 7.41 -27.61 11.10
CA ASN A 176 6.97 -27.79 12.49
C ASN A 176 7.27 -26.61 13.41
N TYR A 177 7.61 -25.44 12.85
CA TYR A 177 7.74 -24.21 13.63
C TYR A 177 6.45 -23.96 14.45
N GLY A 178 6.60 -23.61 15.72
CA GLY A 178 5.52 -23.62 16.72
C GLY A 178 5.61 -24.79 17.70
N LYS A 179 6.12 -25.96 17.26
CA LYS A 179 6.57 -27.02 18.16
C LYS A 179 7.92 -26.68 18.80
N TRP A 180 8.76 -25.95 18.07
CA TRP A 180 9.94 -25.25 18.60
C TRP A 180 9.73 -23.73 18.48
N HIS A 181 10.36 -22.98 19.37
CA HIS A 181 10.27 -21.53 19.51
C HIS A 181 11.64 -20.87 19.36
N ILE A 182 11.63 -19.56 19.14
CA ILE A 182 12.84 -18.74 19.23
C ILE A 182 13.02 -18.34 20.69
N ASP A 183 14.09 -18.81 21.29
CA ASP A 183 14.50 -18.56 22.66
C ASP A 183 15.68 -17.57 22.70
N HIS A 184 15.85 -16.88 23.83
CA HIS A 184 17.01 -16.04 24.09
C HIS A 184 18.02 -16.81 24.93
N LYS A 185 19.25 -17.00 24.44
CA LYS A 185 20.33 -17.70 25.17
C LYS A 185 20.53 -17.08 26.55
N LYS A 186 20.79 -15.77 26.58
CA LYS A 186 20.70 -14.93 27.78
C LYS A 186 19.25 -14.41 27.89
N PRO A 187 18.53 -14.71 28.97
CA PRO A 187 17.10 -14.42 29.09
C PRO A 187 16.83 -12.92 29.19
N CYS A 188 15.69 -12.46 28.66
CA CYS A 188 15.33 -11.03 28.64
C CYS A 188 15.37 -10.37 30.02
N VAL A 189 15.01 -11.10 31.08
CA VAL A 189 14.98 -10.60 32.47
C VAL A 189 16.36 -10.25 33.02
N SER A 190 17.44 -10.67 32.37
CA SER A 190 18.82 -10.36 32.76
C SER A 190 19.39 -9.12 32.06
N PHE A 191 18.56 -8.42 31.28
CA PHE A 191 18.88 -7.15 30.64
C PHE A 191 18.02 -6.05 31.26
N ASP A 192 18.62 -4.87 31.43
CA ASP A 192 17.84 -3.66 31.67
C ASP A 192 17.23 -3.20 30.34
N LEU A 193 15.97 -3.56 30.09
CA LEU A 193 15.31 -3.22 28.83
C LEU A 193 14.91 -1.75 28.73
N THR A 194 15.10 -0.93 29.77
CA THR A 194 14.89 0.52 29.67
C THR A 194 15.99 1.19 28.86
N ASP A 195 17.20 0.61 28.85
CA ASP A 195 18.32 1.04 28.03
C ASP A 195 18.19 0.52 26.57
N PRO A 196 18.15 1.42 25.57
CA PRO A 196 18.13 1.06 24.15
C PRO A 196 19.24 0.10 23.71
N GLU A 197 20.46 0.23 24.24
CA GLU A 197 21.59 -0.63 23.89
C GLU A 197 21.45 -2.02 24.48
N GLN A 198 20.91 -2.13 25.70
CA GLN A 198 20.56 -3.41 26.30
C GLN A 198 19.38 -4.09 25.58
N GLN A 199 18.38 -3.35 25.08
CA GLN A 199 17.36 -3.92 24.19
C GLN A 199 18.01 -4.53 22.94
N LYS A 200 18.94 -3.80 22.30
CA LYS A 200 19.65 -4.29 21.11
C LYS A 200 20.45 -5.54 21.42
N LYS A 201 21.20 -5.58 22.53
CA LYS A 201 21.93 -6.78 22.98
C LYS A 201 20.99 -7.95 23.28
N CYS A 202 19.88 -7.69 23.96
CA CYS A 202 18.88 -8.70 24.30
C CYS A 202 18.29 -9.36 23.05
N PHE A 203 17.87 -8.55 22.07
CA PHE A 203 17.16 -9.05 20.89
C PHE A 203 18.07 -9.39 19.71
N HIS A 204 19.38 -9.12 19.80
CA HIS A 204 20.37 -9.41 18.77
C HIS A 204 20.28 -10.86 18.29
N TYR A 205 20.43 -11.10 16.99
CA TYR A 205 20.32 -12.44 16.41
C TYR A 205 21.26 -13.47 17.06
N THR A 206 22.44 -13.03 17.54
CA THR A 206 23.40 -13.90 18.23
C THR A 206 22.92 -14.38 19.60
N ASN A 207 22.02 -13.64 20.24
CA ASN A 207 21.35 -14.05 21.47
C ASN A 207 20.12 -14.95 21.20
N LEU A 208 19.72 -15.15 19.94
CA LEU A 208 18.58 -16.00 19.58
C LEU A 208 19.04 -17.44 19.31
N ARG A 209 18.19 -18.41 19.66
CA ARG A 209 18.34 -19.82 19.27
C ARG A 209 17.00 -20.50 19.01
N PRO A 210 16.94 -21.54 18.16
CA PRO A 210 15.81 -22.45 18.16
C PRO A 210 15.86 -23.33 19.42
N LEU A 211 14.71 -23.56 20.05
CA LEU A 211 14.58 -24.45 21.21
C LEU A 211 13.21 -25.13 21.16
N TRP A 212 13.10 -26.41 21.49
CA TRP A 212 11.79 -27.05 21.55
C TRP A 212 10.91 -26.34 22.57
N ALA A 213 9.61 -26.22 22.28
CA ALA A 213 8.71 -25.46 23.14
C ALA A 213 8.71 -26.03 24.57
N GLN A 214 8.72 -27.36 24.69
CA GLN A 214 8.82 -28.05 25.97
C GLN A 214 10.10 -27.66 26.73
N ASP A 215 11.27 -27.75 26.11
CA ASP A 215 12.53 -27.35 26.73
C ASP A 215 12.54 -25.87 27.13
N ASN A 216 11.97 -25.00 26.29
CA ASN A 216 11.83 -23.58 26.57
C ASN A 216 10.94 -23.32 27.79
N PHE A 217 9.84 -24.09 27.96
CA PHE A 217 8.99 -23.98 29.15
C PHE A 217 9.71 -24.43 30.42
N HIS A 218 10.46 -25.54 30.37
CA HIS A 218 11.23 -26.04 31.51
C HIS A 218 12.41 -25.13 31.90
N LYS A 219 13.05 -24.48 30.91
CA LYS A 219 14.17 -23.54 31.12
C LYS A 219 13.76 -22.32 31.97
N GLY A 220 12.60 -21.75 31.70
CA GLY A 220 12.18 -20.49 32.30
C GLY A 220 13.20 -19.36 32.10
N ALA A 221 13.65 -18.75 33.19
CA ALA A 221 14.61 -17.64 33.19
C ALA A 221 16.09 -18.07 33.39
N LYS A 222 16.41 -19.36 33.30
CA LYS A 222 17.79 -19.86 33.51
C LYS A 222 18.63 -19.66 32.25
N VAL A 223 19.95 -19.47 32.40
CA VAL A 223 20.91 -19.57 31.29
C VAL A 223 21.30 -21.03 31.16
N ILE A 224 21.11 -21.61 29.98
CA ILE A 224 21.48 -23.00 29.62
C ILE A 224 22.24 -22.93 28.31
#